data_AF-A0A6A6BRU7-F1
#
_entry.id   AF-A0A6A6BRU7-F1
#
_cell.length_a   1.000
_cell.length_b   1.000
_cell.length_c   1.000
_cell.angle_alpha   90.00
_cell.angle_beta   90.00
_cell.angle_gamma   90.00
#
_symmetry.space_group_name_H-M   'P 1'
#
loop_
_entity.id
_entity.type
_entity.pdbx_description
1 polymer ?
#
loop_
_entity_poly.entity_id
_entity_poly.type
_entity_poly.pdbx_seq_one_letter_code
_entity_poly.pdbx_strand_id
1 'polypeptide(L)'
;MFQPVGELKMWGIPLSQLPEPPPPERPSQEILSLHVKAVKHPESLTDGDRRRILDRLPAGEEDQVCRNICGLSWEELVQKAISQPDDLTDDEARLVAHGVNYPPIRKDVFPHDDYSYLTWKRYQTEDEHERR
;
A
#
# COMPACT_ATOMS: atom_id res chain seq x y z
N MET A 1 42.55 16.40 2.61
CA MET A 1 41.65 17.48 2.13
C MET A 1 40.35 16.79 1.72
N PHE A 2 39.35 16.74 2.60
CA PHE A 2 38.06 16.12 2.30
C PHE A 2 37.26 17.10 1.43
N GLN A 3 36.88 16.67 0.23
CA GLN A 3 35.93 17.44 -0.58
C GLN A 3 34.54 17.32 0.07
N PRO A 4 33.75 18.41 0.15
CA PRO A 4 32.41 18.34 0.68
C PRO A 4 31.54 17.46 -0.23
N VAL A 5 30.84 16.49 0.37
CA VAL A 5 29.82 15.69 -0.32
C VAL A 5 28.77 16.67 -0.84
N GLY A 6 28.51 16.63 -2.16
CA GLY A 6 27.52 17.49 -2.79
C GLY A 6 26.17 17.42 -2.06
N GLU A 7 25.51 18.56 -1.95
CA GLU A 7 24.24 18.70 -1.22
C GLU A 7 23.19 17.72 -1.76
N LEU A 8 22.70 16.82 -0.90
CA LEU A 8 21.61 15.89 -1.25
C LEU A 8 20.36 16.69 -1.60
N LYS A 9 19.78 16.40 -2.76
CA LYS A 9 18.52 17.00 -3.22
C LYS A 9 17.47 15.92 -3.37
N MET A 10 16.27 16.18 -2.85
CA MET A 10 15.08 15.37 -3.09
C MET A 10 14.11 16.22 -3.91
N TRP A 11 13.69 15.76 -5.09
CA TRP A 11 12.81 16.52 -6.00
C TRP A 11 13.31 17.93 -6.36
N GLY A 12 14.64 18.10 -6.46
CA GLY A 12 15.26 19.40 -6.74
C GLY A 12 15.36 20.34 -5.53
N ILE A 13 14.82 19.97 -4.37
CA ILE A 13 14.88 20.73 -3.12
C ILE A 13 16.07 20.22 -2.31
N PRO A 14 16.97 21.09 -1.83
CA PRO A 14 18.01 20.71 -0.87
C PRO A 14 17.40 20.03 0.35
N LEU A 15 18.02 18.94 0.84
CA LEU A 15 17.53 18.21 2.00
C LEU A 15 17.37 19.12 3.24
N SER A 16 18.19 20.16 3.35
CA SER A 16 18.15 21.20 4.39
C SER A 16 16.92 22.11 4.32
N GLN A 17 16.19 22.10 3.20
CA GLN A 17 15.00 22.91 2.95
C GLN A 17 13.72 22.09 2.83
N LEU A 18 13.80 20.76 2.96
CA LEU A 18 12.60 19.95 3.08
C LEU A 18 11.89 20.28 4.39
N PRO A 19 10.56 20.38 4.40
CA PRO A 19 9.83 20.45 5.65
C PRO A 19 10.14 19.18 6.46
N GLU A 20 10.44 19.36 7.76
CA GLU A 20 10.53 18.23 8.68
C GLU A 20 9.26 17.40 8.55
N PRO A 21 9.37 16.06 8.42
CA PRO A 21 8.18 15.22 8.34
C PRO A 21 7.33 15.46 9.59
N PRO A 22 5.99 15.42 9.47
CA PRO A 22 5.15 15.52 10.64
C PRO A 22 5.55 14.45 11.66
N PRO A 23 5.50 14.74 12.96
CA PRO A 23 5.74 13.74 13.99
C PRO A 23 4.84 12.54 13.72
N PRO A 24 5.32 11.29 13.88
CA PRO A 24 4.48 10.12 13.67
C PRO A 24 3.27 10.21 14.59
N GLU A 25 2.08 10.26 14.00
CA GLU A 25 0.83 10.31 14.76
C GLU A 25 0.71 9.03 15.56
N ARG A 26 0.50 9.16 16.88
CA ARG A 26 0.25 7.99 17.72
C ARG A 26 -1.15 7.46 17.39
N PRO A 27 -1.30 6.15 17.13
CA PRO A 27 -2.62 5.58 16.94
C PRO A 27 -3.49 5.82 18.17
N SER A 28 -4.78 6.03 17.94
CA SER A 28 -5.75 6.25 19.02
C SER A 28 -5.83 5.03 19.94
N GLN A 29 -6.27 5.24 21.19
CA GLN A 29 -6.49 4.15 22.14
C GLN A 29 -7.52 3.12 21.63
N GLU A 30 -8.47 3.55 20.80
CA GLU A 30 -9.44 2.67 20.13
C GLU A 30 -8.74 1.72 19.15
N ILE A 31 -7.87 2.25 18.29
CA ILE A 31 -7.10 1.44 17.31
C ILE A 31 -6.15 0.48 18.04
N LEU A 32 -5.48 0.93 19.09
CA LEU A 32 -4.61 0.09 19.91
C LEU A 32 -5.40 -1.06 20.57
N SER A 33 -6.59 -0.79 21.08
CA SER A 33 -7.46 -1.81 21.68
C SER A 33 -7.92 -2.83 20.65
N LEU A 34 -8.26 -2.40 19.43
CA LEU A 34 -8.60 -3.28 18.32
C LEU A 34 -7.41 -4.16 17.91
N HIS A 35 -6.19 -3.61 17.86
CA HIS A 35 -4.98 -4.39 17.58
C HIS A 35 -4.73 -5.46 18.66
N VAL A 36 -4.84 -5.09 19.94
CA VAL A 36 -4.70 -6.05 21.05
C VAL A 36 -5.77 -7.15 20.95
N LYS A 37 -7.02 -6.78 20.65
CA LYS A 37 -8.11 -7.73 20.44
C LYS A 37 -7.82 -8.66 19.26
N ALA A 38 -7.28 -8.14 18.16
CA ALA A 38 -6.93 -8.93 16.98
C ALA A 38 -5.85 -9.97 17.26
N VAL A 39 -4.85 -9.62 18.08
CA VAL A 39 -3.78 -10.54 18.48
C VAL A 39 -4.29 -11.61 19.44
N LYS A 40 -5.17 -11.25 20.39
CA LYS A 40 -5.63 -12.17 21.45
C LYS A 40 -6.80 -13.06 21.03
N HIS A 41 -7.74 -12.49 20.27
CA HIS A 41 -9.03 -13.11 19.92
C HIS A 41 -9.42 -12.75 18.48
N PRO A 42 -8.66 -13.20 17.46
CA PRO A 42 -8.92 -12.87 16.06
C PRO A 42 -10.32 -13.29 15.56
N GLU A 43 -10.90 -14.34 16.15
CA GLU A 43 -12.25 -14.84 15.89
C GLU A 43 -13.35 -13.88 16.36
N SER A 44 -13.05 -13.03 17.34
CA SER A 44 -14.00 -12.06 17.90
C SER A 44 -14.09 -10.75 17.12
N LEU A 45 -13.30 -10.61 16.05
CA LEU A 45 -13.30 -9.44 15.17
C LEU A 45 -14.44 -9.50 14.16
N THR A 46 -15.17 -8.40 14.05
CA THR A 46 -16.11 -8.18 12.96
C THR A 46 -15.36 -7.79 11.67
N ASP A 47 -16.03 -7.85 10.52
CA ASP A 47 -15.47 -7.34 9.26
C ASP A 47 -15.13 -5.85 9.35
N GLY A 48 -15.99 -5.05 10.01
CA GLY A 48 -15.72 -3.64 10.27
C GLY A 48 -14.47 -3.41 11.13
N ASP A 49 -14.25 -4.22 12.16
CA ASP A 49 -13.03 -4.16 12.98
C ASP A 49 -11.78 -4.46 12.14
N ARG A 50 -11.84 -5.51 11.30
CA ARG A 50 -10.73 -5.88 10.40
C ARG A 50 -10.44 -4.78 9.40
N ARG A 51 -11.48 -4.18 8.80
CA ARG A 51 -11.33 -3.04 7.88
C ARG A 51 -10.65 -1.86 8.57
N ARG A 52 -11.05 -1.51 9.80
CA ARG A 52 -10.40 -0.42 10.55
C ARG A 52 -8.95 -0.71 10.91
N ILE A 53 -8.63 -1.94 11.31
CA ILE A 53 -7.25 -2.35 11.62
C ILE A 53 -6.37 -2.28 10.37
N LEU A 54 -6.90 -2.70 9.22
CA LEU A 54 -6.18 -2.74 7.94
C LEU A 54 -6.30 -1.45 7.13
N ASP A 55 -6.92 -0.41 7.69
CA ASP A 55 -7.26 0.83 6.98
C ASP A 55 -7.92 0.57 5.61
N ARG A 56 -8.85 -0.39 5.54
CA ARG A 56 -9.63 -0.67 4.32
C ARG A 56 -10.88 0.19 4.28
N LEU A 57 -11.24 0.59 3.06
CA LEU A 57 -12.49 1.29 2.80
C LEU A 57 -13.70 0.49 3.29
N PRO A 58 -14.80 1.16 3.67
CA PRO A 58 -16.09 0.51 3.89
C PRO A 58 -16.52 -0.30 2.67
N ALA A 59 -17.26 -1.39 2.88
CA ALA A 59 -17.64 -2.32 1.81
C ALA A 59 -18.32 -1.64 0.62
N GLY A 60 -19.29 -0.73 0.89
CA GLY A 60 -20.00 -0.02 -0.18
C GLY A 60 -19.11 0.94 -0.97
N GLU A 61 -18.11 1.54 -0.34
CA GLU A 61 -17.17 2.43 -1.02
C GLU A 61 -16.15 1.63 -1.83
N GLU A 62 -15.65 0.51 -1.29
CA GLU A 62 -14.77 -0.41 -1.98
C GLU A 62 -15.39 -0.96 -3.26
N ASP A 63 -16.64 -1.42 -3.20
CA ASP A 63 -17.37 -1.88 -4.38
C ASP A 63 -17.53 -0.77 -5.42
N GLN A 64 -17.83 0.47 -4.98
CA GLN A 64 -17.97 1.59 -5.89
C GLN A 64 -16.63 1.93 -6.58
N VAL A 65 -15.52 1.88 -5.85
CA VAL A 65 -14.18 2.11 -6.40
C VAL A 65 -13.82 1.02 -7.40
N CYS A 66 -14.06 -0.26 -7.08
CA CYS A 66 -13.83 -1.36 -8.02
C CYS A 66 -14.64 -1.19 -9.30
N ARG A 67 -15.93 -0.87 -9.19
CA ARG A 67 -16.79 -0.64 -10.37
C ARG A 67 -16.29 0.52 -11.22
N ASN A 68 -15.75 1.57 -10.59
CA ASN A 68 -15.20 2.70 -11.32
C ASN A 68 -13.91 2.35 -12.07
N ILE A 69 -13.09 1.43 -11.54
CA ILE A 69 -11.79 1.07 -12.11
C ILE A 69 -11.93 -0.03 -13.17
N CYS A 70 -12.56 -1.16 -12.83
CA CYS A 70 -12.63 -2.35 -13.70
C CYS A 70 -14.06 -2.73 -14.12
N GLY A 71 -15.09 -2.01 -13.66
CA GLY A 71 -16.48 -2.31 -14.00
C GLY A 71 -17.10 -3.48 -13.21
N LEU A 72 -16.34 -4.11 -12.32
CA LEU A 72 -16.77 -5.23 -11.47
C LEU A 72 -16.94 -4.76 -10.01
N SER A 73 -17.82 -5.41 -9.27
CA SER A 73 -17.80 -5.34 -7.79
C SER A 73 -16.57 -6.05 -7.23
N TRP A 74 -16.22 -5.78 -5.97
CA TRP A 74 -15.08 -6.44 -5.33
C TRP A 74 -15.28 -7.96 -5.28
N GLU A 75 -16.50 -8.43 -5.01
CA GLU A 75 -16.82 -9.86 -4.99
C GLU A 75 -16.65 -10.52 -6.37
N GLU A 76 -17.16 -9.88 -7.43
CA GLU A 76 -17.00 -10.37 -8.81
C GLU A 76 -15.53 -10.41 -9.23
N LEU A 77 -14.75 -9.39 -8.84
CA LEU A 77 -13.31 -9.34 -9.09
C LEU A 77 -12.57 -10.48 -8.38
N VAL A 78 -12.89 -10.75 -7.12
CA VAL A 78 -12.30 -11.86 -6.36
C VAL A 78 -12.68 -13.20 -7.00
N GLN A 79 -13.94 -13.39 -7.42
CA GLN A 79 -14.36 -14.61 -8.11
C GLN A 79 -13.65 -14.79 -9.46
N LYS A 80 -13.47 -13.71 -10.23
CA LYS A 80 -12.69 -13.73 -11.46
C LYS A 80 -11.24 -14.14 -11.18
N ALA A 81 -10.62 -13.57 -10.14
CA ALA A 81 -9.23 -13.90 -9.78
C ALA A 81 -9.04 -15.37 -9.37
N ILE A 82 -10.04 -15.98 -8.75
CA ILE A 82 -10.01 -17.41 -8.37
C ILE A 82 -10.24 -18.32 -9.59
N SER A 83 -11.19 -17.94 -10.45
CA SER A 83 -11.65 -18.81 -11.55
C SER A 83 -10.81 -18.69 -12.83
N GLN A 84 -10.30 -17.49 -13.12
CA GLN A 84 -9.59 -17.13 -14.35
C GLN A 84 -8.42 -16.18 -14.03
N PRO A 85 -7.41 -16.64 -13.27
CA PRO A 85 -6.30 -15.78 -12.84
C PRO A 85 -5.49 -15.21 -14.02
N ASP A 86 -5.39 -15.93 -15.13
CA ASP A 86 -4.64 -15.50 -16.32
C ASP A 86 -5.38 -14.42 -17.15
N ASP A 87 -6.70 -14.27 -16.94
CA ASP A 87 -7.54 -13.29 -17.66
C ASP A 87 -7.72 -11.98 -16.86
N LEU A 88 -6.95 -11.80 -15.78
CA LEU A 88 -6.91 -10.56 -15.02
C LEU A 88 -6.11 -9.50 -15.80
N THR A 89 -6.70 -8.31 -15.92
CA THR A 89 -5.97 -7.11 -16.35
C THR A 89 -5.03 -6.63 -15.25
N ASP A 90 -4.06 -5.78 -15.59
CA ASP A 90 -3.10 -5.23 -14.62
C ASP A 90 -3.80 -4.49 -13.47
N ASP A 91 -4.81 -3.68 -13.79
CA ASP A 91 -5.60 -2.94 -12.80
C ASP A 91 -6.38 -3.90 -11.88
N GLU A 92 -6.97 -4.97 -12.42
CA GLU A 92 -7.68 -5.99 -11.65
C GLU A 92 -6.73 -6.78 -10.73
N ALA A 93 -5.57 -7.21 -11.25
CA ALA A 93 -4.56 -7.91 -10.48
C ALA A 93 -4.02 -7.03 -9.33
N ARG A 94 -3.79 -5.74 -9.61
CA ARG A 94 -3.34 -4.76 -8.63
C ARG A 94 -4.38 -4.53 -7.53
N LEU A 95 -5.66 -4.42 -7.90
CA LEU A 95 -6.75 -4.30 -6.95
C LEU A 95 -6.84 -5.53 -6.04
N VAL A 96 -6.73 -6.74 -6.57
CA VAL A 96 -6.75 -7.97 -5.77
C VAL A 96 -5.54 -8.07 -4.83
N ALA A 97 -4.34 -7.69 -5.31
CA ALA A 97 -3.10 -7.81 -4.54
C ALA A 97 -2.97 -6.76 -3.43
N HIS A 98 -3.42 -5.52 -3.66
CA HIS A 98 -3.17 -4.39 -2.77
C HIS A 98 -4.44 -3.77 -2.17
N GLY A 99 -5.62 -4.21 -2.62
CA GLY A 99 -6.89 -3.60 -2.26
C GLY A 99 -7.13 -2.25 -2.96
N VAL A 100 -8.36 -1.76 -2.85
CA VAL A 100 -8.82 -0.46 -3.38
C VAL A 100 -8.19 0.77 -2.71
N ASN A 101 -7.52 0.60 -1.56
CA ASN A 101 -6.86 1.70 -0.86
C ASN A 101 -5.43 1.99 -1.38
N TYR A 102 -4.96 1.20 -2.34
CA TYR A 102 -3.72 1.52 -3.03
C TYR A 102 -3.99 2.67 -4.02
N PRO A 103 -3.18 3.74 -4.06
CA PRO A 103 -3.48 4.89 -4.89
C PRO A 103 -3.67 4.42 -6.34
N PRO A 104 -4.82 4.75 -6.97
CA PRO A 104 -4.98 4.51 -8.39
C PRO A 104 -3.84 5.23 -9.08
N ILE A 105 -3.23 4.60 -10.09
CA ILE A 105 -2.28 5.28 -10.94
C ILE A 105 -3.04 6.43 -11.59
N ARG A 106 -2.99 7.61 -10.99
CA ARG A 106 -3.20 8.85 -11.71
C ARG A 106 -2.10 8.88 -12.75
N LYS A 107 -2.41 8.43 -13.97
CA LYS A 107 -1.51 8.45 -15.13
C LYS A 107 -1.00 9.89 -15.40
N ASP A 108 -1.72 10.87 -14.87
CA ASP A 108 -1.44 12.30 -14.83
C ASP A 108 -0.42 12.75 -13.76
N VAL A 109 -0.17 11.96 -12.71
CA VAL A 109 0.70 12.36 -11.57
C VAL A 109 1.98 11.54 -11.50
N PHE A 110 1.98 10.28 -11.94
CA PHE A 110 3.17 9.42 -11.97
C PHE A 110 3.41 8.87 -13.38
N PRO A 111 4.15 9.59 -14.24
CA PRO A 111 4.68 9.01 -15.45
C PRO A 111 5.82 8.06 -15.07
N HIS A 112 5.67 6.78 -15.41
CA HIS A 112 6.57 5.63 -15.15
C HIS A 112 6.52 4.95 -13.77
N ASP A 113 6.08 3.69 -13.78
CA ASP A 113 6.71 2.41 -13.34
C ASP A 113 7.77 2.36 -12.22
N ASP A 114 8.02 3.41 -11.45
CA ASP A 114 9.17 3.45 -10.52
C ASP A 114 8.89 2.84 -9.12
N TYR A 115 7.63 2.55 -8.79
CA TYR A 115 7.30 1.90 -7.51
C TYR A 115 7.68 0.41 -7.47
N SER A 116 8.01 -0.20 -8.61
CA SER A 116 8.61 -1.54 -8.67
C SER A 116 10.10 -1.52 -8.27
N TYR A 117 10.81 -0.40 -8.45
CA TYR A 117 12.27 -0.36 -8.23
C TYR A 117 12.68 -0.28 -6.75
N LEU A 118 11.88 0.38 -5.90
CA LEU A 118 12.20 0.57 -4.48
C LEU A 118 11.85 -0.64 -3.60
N THR A 119 10.79 -1.38 -3.94
CA THR A 119 10.45 -2.64 -3.27
C THR A 119 11.37 -3.77 -3.73
N TRP A 120 11.74 -3.84 -5.01
CA TRP A 120 12.63 -4.90 -5.52
C TRP A 120 14.09 -4.77 -5.05
N LYS A 121 14.61 -3.54 -4.92
CA LYS A 121 15.96 -3.32 -4.35
C LYS A 121 16.08 -3.70 -2.88
N ARG A 122 14.98 -3.64 -2.11
CA ARG A 122 14.98 -4.05 -0.69
C ARG A 122 15.11 -5.56 -0.53
N TYR A 123 14.51 -6.34 -1.44
CA TYR A 123 14.67 -7.80 -1.48
C TYR A 123 16.05 -8.25 -1.98
N GLN A 124 16.69 -7.52 -2.89
CA GLN A 124 18.06 -7.87 -3.34
C GLN A 124 19.11 -7.67 -2.24
N THR A 125 18.94 -6.70 -1.34
CA THR A 125 19.92 -6.45 -0.27
C THR A 125 19.89 -7.49 0.86
N GLU A 126 18.79 -8.22 1.04
CA GLU A 126 18.68 -9.25 2.08
C GLU A 126 19.30 -10.59 1.65
N ASP A 127 19.29 -10.90 0.35
CA ASP A 127 19.81 -12.17 -0.21
C ASP A 127 21.37 -12.17 -0.34
N GLU A 128 22.00 -11.00 -0.49
CA GLU A 128 23.47 -10.91 -0.54
C GLU A 128 24.14 -11.02 0.84
N HIS A 129 23.41 -10.81 1.94
CA HIS A 129 23.99 -10.89 3.27
C HIS A 129 24.05 -12.31 3.85
N GLU A 130 23.29 -13.25 3.27
CA GLU A 130 23.20 -14.64 3.74
C GLU A 130 24.17 -15.61 3.01
N ARG A 131 24.96 -15.10 2.04
CA ARG A 131 25.98 -15.87 1.30
C ARG A 131 27.43 -15.38 1.47
N ARG A 132 27.77 -14.79 2.61
CA ARG A 132 29.16 -14.48 2.97
C ARG A 132 29.58 -15.11 4.29
#